data_AF-A0A7Y3NUG5-F1
#
_entry.id   AF-A0A7Y3NUG5-F1
#
_cell.length_a   1.000
_cell.length_b   1.000
_cell.length_c   1.000
_cell.angle_alpha   90.00
_cell.angle_beta   90.00
_cell.angle_gamma   90.00
#
_symmetry.space_group_name_H-M   'P 1'
#
loop_
_entity.id
_entity.type
_entity.pdbx_description
1 polymer ?
#
loop_
_entity_poly.entity_id
_entity_poly.type
_entity_poly.pdbx_seq_one_letter_code
_entity_poly.pdbx_strand_id
1 'polypeptide(L)'
;MAAPVHPYSDYGIALQTLRSARNWLGILLFICVLLQVVGFLLMRFTRQPFVASRPVIREPLTHRVRPQSFSATTVSGQSRATAGGTGVSSLDDLNTASARQFRISRWTVQTKAGRELNLRSQWETTYYLTVPVTQLLGLLAAASQAILIFLTLVMILVAQAPGVAHLTRSLNWAVILLFMVLPWQYFFHGFPIPGVLYSWHELLHTMGLVYLLSPGHGIPFVPRLLIVARYVGWPMLAMVVMLVTAERFRAGTRLAIGHPLQSMMRPGSIASGATRPNTGPAGSPGVGPPSPSTPPRSGLKL
;
A
#
# COMPACT_ATOMS: atom_id res chain seq x y z
N MET A 1 -23.18 31.94 -35.52
CA MET A 1 -22.30 30.97 -36.20
C MET A 1 -21.48 30.27 -35.13
N ALA A 2 -21.66 28.96 -34.96
CA ALA A 2 -20.90 28.20 -33.96
C ALA A 2 -19.45 28.07 -34.43
N ALA A 3 -18.50 28.40 -33.56
CA ALA A 3 -17.09 28.19 -33.86
C ALA A 3 -16.84 26.69 -34.09
N PRO A 4 -16.05 26.29 -35.11
CA PRO A 4 -15.73 24.89 -35.34
C PRO A 4 -15.01 24.33 -34.11
N VAL A 5 -15.66 23.38 -33.42
CA VAL A 5 -15.08 22.69 -32.27
C VAL A 5 -13.99 21.78 -32.79
N HIS A 6 -12.74 22.05 -32.42
CA HIS A 6 -11.61 21.22 -32.81
C HIS A 6 -11.52 20.04 -31.84
N PRO A 7 -11.84 18.79 -32.25
CA PRO A 7 -11.87 17.64 -31.34
C PRO A 7 -10.53 17.37 -30.64
N TYR A 8 -9.43 17.93 -31.16
CA TYR A 8 -8.08 17.78 -30.64
C TYR A 8 -7.81 18.54 -29.32
N SER A 9 -8.54 19.61 -29.01
CA SER A 9 -8.34 20.34 -27.74
C SER A 9 -8.70 19.49 -26.53
N ASP A 10 -9.75 18.69 -26.66
CA ASP A 10 -10.35 17.96 -25.55
C ASP A 10 -9.51 16.75 -25.14
N TYR A 11 -8.83 16.11 -26.11
CA TYR A 11 -7.87 15.03 -25.84
C TYR A 11 -6.67 15.50 -25.02
N GLY A 12 -6.19 16.74 -25.26
CA GLY A 12 -5.07 17.31 -24.51
C GLY A 12 -5.38 17.45 -23.03
N ILE A 13 -6.58 17.97 -22.72
CA ILE A 13 -7.06 18.13 -21.34
C ILE A 13 -7.22 16.76 -20.67
N ALA A 14 -7.83 15.79 -21.36
CA ALA A 14 -8.01 14.44 -20.84
C ALA A 14 -6.67 13.73 -20.54
N LEU A 15 -5.66 13.88 -21.40
CA LEU A 15 -4.33 13.31 -21.15
C LEU A 15 -3.63 13.97 -19.96
N GLN A 16 -3.84 15.27 -19.75
CA GLN A 16 -3.26 16.00 -18.62
C GLN A 16 -3.88 15.55 -17.29
N THR A 17 -5.19 15.38 -17.22
CA THR A 17 -5.88 14.88 -16.02
C THR A 17 -5.45 13.45 -15.68
N LEU A 18 -5.38 12.56 -16.69
CA LEU A 18 -4.89 11.19 -16.53
C LEU A 18 -3.45 11.15 -15.99
N ARG A 19 -2.57 12.02 -16.49
CA ARG A 19 -1.18 12.10 -16.02
C ARG A 19 -1.09 12.54 -14.57
N SER A 20 -1.89 13.53 -14.17
CA SER A 20 -1.96 14.01 -12.79
C SER A 20 -2.48 12.91 -11.85
N ALA A 21 -3.61 12.28 -12.20
CA ALA A 21 -4.21 11.20 -11.42
C ALA A 21 -3.24 10.03 -11.22
N ARG A 22 -2.53 9.63 -12.28
CA ARG A 22 -1.53 8.56 -12.20
C ARG A 22 -0.36 8.90 -11.27
N ASN A 23 0.15 10.13 -11.33
CA ASN A 23 1.23 10.55 -10.44
C ASN A 23 0.78 10.54 -8.97
N TRP A 24 -0.44 11.00 -8.69
CA TRP A 24 -1.03 10.92 -7.36
C TRP A 24 -1.18 9.48 -6.86
N LEU A 25 -1.67 8.56 -7.71
CA LEU A 25 -1.77 7.14 -7.35
C LEU A 25 -0.41 6.49 -7.11
N GLY A 26 0.60 6.84 -7.90
CA GLY A 26 1.98 6.38 -7.66
C GLY A 26 2.54 6.87 -6.32
N ILE A 27 2.29 8.12 -5.94
CA ILE A 27 2.68 8.67 -4.64
C ILE A 27 1.92 7.96 -3.50
N LEU A 28 0.61 7.73 -3.67
CA LEU A 28 -0.19 7.02 -2.68
C LEU A 28 0.33 5.59 -2.46
N LEU A 29 0.64 4.87 -3.54
CA LEU A 29 1.22 3.53 -3.49
C LEU A 29 2.60 3.54 -2.81
N PHE A 30 3.46 4.50 -3.17
CA PHE A 30 4.76 4.72 -2.52
C PHE A 30 4.61 4.87 -1.00
N ILE A 31 3.68 5.72 -0.55
CA ILE A 31 3.42 5.97 0.87
C ILE A 31 2.92 4.70 1.56
N CYS A 32 2.01 3.93 0.93
CA CYS A 32 1.52 2.68 1.50
C CYS A 32 2.64 1.66 1.71
N VAL A 33 3.49 1.47 0.70
CA VAL A 33 4.64 0.56 0.78
C VAL A 33 5.65 1.03 1.82
N LEU A 34 5.93 2.34 1.87
CA LEU A 34 6.83 2.93 2.85
C LEU A 34 6.31 2.75 4.29
N LEU A 35 5.03 3.02 4.54
CA LEU A 35 4.39 2.83 5.84
C LEU A 35 4.51 1.38 6.32
N GLN A 36 4.40 0.40 5.42
CA GLN A 36 4.58 -1.01 5.75
C GLN A 36 6.03 -1.35 6.08
N VAL A 37 7.00 -0.87 5.30
CA VAL A 37 8.43 -1.07 5.62
C VAL A 37 8.76 -0.44 6.98
N VAL A 38 8.30 0.79 7.22
CA VAL A 38 8.50 1.48 8.51
C VAL A 38 7.81 0.74 9.65
N GLY A 39 6.57 0.27 9.46
CA GLY A 39 5.85 -0.52 10.45
C GLY A 39 6.58 -1.82 10.81
N PHE A 40 7.13 -2.52 9.82
CA PHE A 40 7.98 -3.69 10.06
C PHE A 40 9.25 -3.34 10.82
N LEU A 41 9.97 -2.28 10.42
CA LEU A 41 11.20 -1.85 11.09
C LEU A 41 10.93 -1.42 12.53
N LEU A 42 9.86 -0.65 12.77
CA LEU A 42 9.41 -0.28 14.10
C LEU A 42 9.14 -1.54 14.92
N MET A 43 8.37 -2.50 14.41
CA MET A 43 8.10 -3.74 15.15
C MET A 43 9.38 -4.54 15.44
N ARG A 44 10.35 -4.52 14.51
CA ARG A 44 11.61 -5.25 14.66
C ARG A 44 12.57 -4.61 15.65
N PHE A 45 12.68 -3.28 15.67
CA PHE A 45 13.62 -2.55 16.53
C PHE A 45 13.03 -2.15 17.87
N THR A 46 11.72 -2.00 17.96
CA THR A 46 11.07 -1.78 19.25
C THR A 46 11.16 -3.09 20.03
N ARG A 47 12.05 -3.15 21.03
CA ARG A 47 12.27 -4.31 21.91
C ARG A 47 11.06 -4.61 22.81
N GLN A 48 9.84 -4.46 22.34
CA GLN A 48 8.67 -4.74 23.14
C GLN A 48 8.57 -6.25 23.37
N PRO A 49 8.47 -6.69 24.65
CA PRO A 49 8.43 -8.09 25.02
C PRO A 49 7.03 -8.65 24.71
N PHE A 50 6.77 -8.98 23.44
CA PHE A 50 5.63 -9.83 23.07
C PHE A 50 5.69 -11.20 23.78
N VAL A 51 6.87 -11.59 24.27
CA VAL A 51 7.08 -12.84 25.02
C VAL A 51 6.37 -12.84 26.39
N ALA A 52 6.07 -11.68 26.98
CA ALA A 52 5.40 -11.60 28.29
C ALA A 52 3.86 -11.54 28.22
N SER A 53 3.26 -11.65 27.03
CA SER A 53 1.81 -11.59 26.82
C SER A 53 1.17 -12.90 26.39
N ARG A 54 1.78 -14.04 26.71
CA ARG A 54 0.87 -15.05 27.26
C ARG A 54 0.45 -14.43 28.58
N PRO A 55 -0.80 -13.91 28.75
CA PRO A 55 -1.30 -13.86 30.10
C PRO A 55 -0.97 -15.25 30.61
N VAL A 56 -0.23 -15.33 31.72
CA VAL A 56 -0.38 -16.52 32.55
C VAL A 56 -1.88 -16.52 32.69
N ILE A 57 -2.56 -17.40 31.93
CA ILE A 57 -3.87 -17.88 32.26
C ILE A 57 -3.52 -18.46 33.60
N ARG A 58 -3.61 -17.61 34.63
CA ARG A 58 -3.71 -18.05 35.99
C ARG A 58 -4.98 -18.82 35.83
N GLU A 59 -4.81 -20.14 35.66
CA GLU A 59 -5.91 -21.10 35.66
C GLU A 59 -6.86 -20.50 36.66
N PRO A 60 -8.04 -20.03 36.20
CA PRO A 60 -8.91 -19.18 36.99
C PRO A 60 -8.92 -19.88 38.31
N LEU A 61 -8.31 -19.25 39.33
CA LEU A 61 -8.02 -19.98 40.56
C LEU A 61 -9.39 -20.49 40.91
N THR A 62 -9.59 -21.79 40.72
CA THR A 62 -10.53 -22.56 41.48
C THR A 62 -9.87 -22.54 42.84
N HIS A 63 -9.86 -21.36 43.47
CA HIS A 63 -10.56 -21.15 44.69
C HIS A 63 -11.85 -21.94 44.51
N ARG A 64 -11.72 -23.24 44.76
CA ARG A 64 -12.63 -24.02 45.54
C ARG A 64 -12.95 -23.08 46.69
N VAL A 65 -13.92 -22.21 46.45
CA VAL A 65 -14.84 -21.75 47.45
C VAL A 65 -15.32 -23.08 47.98
N ARG A 66 -14.62 -23.58 49.00
CA ARG A 66 -15.14 -24.59 49.88
C ARG A 66 -16.52 -24.03 50.16
N PRO A 67 -17.61 -24.70 49.76
CA PRO A 67 -18.93 -24.23 50.10
C PRO A 67 -18.87 -24.05 51.61
N GLN A 68 -18.82 -22.79 52.05
CA GLN A 68 -19.17 -22.48 53.42
C GLN A 68 -20.58 -23.01 53.44
N SER A 69 -20.76 -24.12 54.15
CA SER A 69 -22.06 -24.65 54.50
C SER A 69 -22.74 -23.52 55.24
N PHE A 70 -23.42 -22.65 54.50
CA PHE A 70 -24.52 -21.88 55.01
C PHE A 70 -25.50 -22.96 55.43
N SER A 71 -25.49 -23.26 56.73
CA SER A 71 -26.63 -23.89 57.37
C SER A 71 -27.83 -23.09 56.91
N ALA A 72 -28.62 -23.70 56.04
CA ALA A 72 -29.88 -23.15 55.59
C ALA A 72 -30.78 -23.11 56.82
N THR A 73 -30.73 -21.99 57.56
CA THR A 73 -31.79 -21.64 58.49
C THR A 73 -32.99 -21.40 57.61
N THR A 74 -33.78 -22.45 57.48
CA THR A 74 -35.09 -22.45 56.83
C THR A 74 -35.98 -21.56 57.71
N VAL A 75 -35.96 -20.26 57.45
CA VAL A 75 -36.94 -19.33 58.00
C VAL A 75 -38.20 -19.53 57.16
N SER A 76 -38.93 -20.61 57.46
CA SER A 76 -40.31 -20.76 57.03
C SER A 76 -41.11 -19.68 57.73
N GLY A 77 -41.77 -18.84 56.94
CA GLY A 77 -42.67 -17.82 57.43
C GLY A 77 -43.73 -18.42 58.36
N GLN A 78 -43.69 -18.02 59.63
CA GLN A 78 -44.87 -18.02 60.48
C GLN A 78 -45.14 -16.57 60.85
N SER A 79 -46.14 -16.03 60.17
CA SER A 79 -46.71 -14.71 60.38
C SER A 79 -47.20 -14.62 61.83
N ARG A 80 -46.51 -13.82 62.65
CA ARG A 80 -47.03 -13.35 63.94
C ARG A 80 -46.98 -11.84 63.91
N ALA A 81 -48.16 -11.24 63.71
CA ALA A 81 -48.39 -9.83 63.92
C ALA A 81 -47.95 -9.46 65.34
N THR A 82 -46.81 -8.79 65.43
CA THR A 82 -46.36 -8.13 66.65
C THR A 82 -46.12 -6.69 66.27
N ALA A 83 -47.03 -5.84 66.72
CA ALA A 83 -46.90 -4.40 66.62
C ALA A 83 -45.70 -3.94 67.46
N GLY A 84 -44.92 -3.00 66.91
CA GLY A 84 -43.92 -2.24 67.64
C GLY A 84 -42.47 -2.64 67.31
N GLY A 85 -41.81 -1.82 66.49
CA GLY A 85 -40.37 -1.96 66.26
C GLY A 85 -39.87 -1.16 65.07
N THR A 86 -39.58 0.12 65.28
CA THR A 86 -38.78 0.99 64.42
C THR A 86 -37.43 0.33 64.13
N GLY A 87 -37.20 -0.13 62.89
CA GLY A 87 -35.97 -0.77 62.46
C GLY A 87 -35.66 -0.46 61.01
N VAL A 88 -35.22 0.77 60.75
CA VAL A 88 -34.68 1.20 59.46
C VAL A 88 -33.26 0.66 59.35
N SER A 89 -33.04 -0.45 58.65
CA SER A 89 -31.68 -0.96 58.39
C SER A 89 -31.61 -1.81 57.12
N SER A 90 -30.57 -1.52 56.33
CA SER A 90 -29.99 -2.33 55.25
C SER A 90 -30.52 -2.20 53.81
N LEU A 91 -30.76 -0.97 53.35
CA LEU A 91 -30.62 -0.65 51.91
C LEU A 91 -29.19 -0.18 51.55
N ASP A 92 -28.33 0.06 52.55
CA ASP A 92 -26.97 0.59 52.37
C ASP A 92 -25.92 -0.46 51.97
N ASP A 93 -26.15 -1.75 52.25
CA ASP A 93 -25.13 -2.80 52.00
C ASP A 93 -25.01 -3.20 50.52
N LEU A 94 -26.06 -3.00 49.71
CA LEU A 94 -25.99 -3.21 48.26
C LEU A 94 -25.24 -2.08 47.54
N ASN A 95 -25.19 -0.87 48.11
CA ASN A 95 -24.47 0.26 47.53
C ASN A 95 -22.97 0.26 47.86
N THR A 96 -22.54 -0.41 48.93
CA THR A 96 -21.12 -0.44 49.31
C THR A 96 -20.31 -1.48 48.53
N ALA A 97 -20.93 -2.59 48.11
CA ALA A 97 -20.28 -3.62 47.29
C ALA A 97 -19.94 -3.11 45.88
N SER A 98 -20.89 -2.42 45.22
CA SER A 98 -20.68 -1.82 43.90
C SER A 98 -19.65 -0.68 43.94
N ALA A 99 -19.65 0.13 45.02
CA ALA A 99 -18.67 1.20 45.22
C ALA A 99 -17.23 0.69 45.43
N ARG A 100 -17.04 -0.47 46.07
CA ARG A 100 -15.70 -1.09 46.20
C ARG A 100 -15.19 -1.61 44.86
N GLN A 101 -16.05 -2.22 44.05
CA GLN A 101 -15.66 -2.77 42.75
C GLN A 101 -15.32 -1.66 41.74
N PHE A 102 -16.02 -0.53 41.79
CA PHE A 102 -15.69 0.67 41.01
C PHE A 102 -14.39 1.37 41.45
N ARG A 103 -14.02 1.30 42.73
CA ARG A 103 -12.73 1.86 43.18
C ARG A 103 -11.55 1.04 42.64
N ILE A 104 -11.64 -0.28 42.64
CA ILE A 104 -10.52 -1.15 42.21
C ILE A 104 -10.19 -0.96 40.72
N SER A 105 -11.20 -0.76 39.86
CA SER A 105 -11.00 -0.47 38.44
C SER A 105 -10.43 0.93 38.16
N ARG A 106 -10.58 1.89 39.09
CA ARG A 106 -9.98 3.23 38.94
C ARG A 106 -8.49 3.25 39.29
N TRP A 107 -8.04 2.44 40.25
CA TRP A 107 -6.63 2.42 40.69
C TRP A 107 -5.68 1.78 39.67
N THR A 108 -6.18 0.93 38.77
CA THR A 108 -5.35 0.35 37.70
C THR A 108 -4.96 1.36 36.62
N VAL A 109 -5.62 2.52 36.54
CA VAL A 109 -5.36 3.51 35.47
C VAL A 109 -4.16 4.43 35.79
N GLN A 110 -3.80 4.62 37.06
CA GLN A 110 -2.75 5.59 37.45
C GLN A 110 -1.38 4.97 37.80
N THR A 111 -1.30 3.65 38.00
CA THR A 111 0.01 3.00 38.22
C THR A 111 0.86 3.06 36.95
N LYS A 112 2.20 3.07 37.11
CA LYS A 112 3.15 3.00 35.98
C LYS A 112 2.86 1.78 35.07
N ALA A 113 2.52 0.65 35.69
CA ALA A 113 2.08 -0.56 34.99
C ALA A 113 0.78 -0.35 34.17
N GLY A 114 -0.20 0.37 34.71
CA GLY A 114 -1.42 0.74 33.99
C GLY A 114 -1.18 1.61 32.75
N ARG A 115 -0.26 2.57 32.85
CA ARG A 115 0.15 3.40 31.71
C ARG A 115 0.87 2.60 30.63
N GLU A 116 1.76 1.68 31.02
CA GLU A 116 2.45 0.79 30.08
C GLU A 116 1.46 -0.16 29.35
N LEU A 117 0.46 -0.68 30.07
CA LEU A 117 -0.60 -1.50 29.48
C LEU A 117 -1.48 -0.71 28.49
N ASN A 118 -1.81 0.54 28.81
CA ASN A 118 -2.64 1.39 27.94
C ASN A 118 -1.89 1.76 26.65
N LEU A 119 -0.62 2.17 26.73
CA LEU A 119 0.20 2.43 25.55
C LEU A 119 0.30 1.18 24.64
N ARG A 120 0.46 -0.01 25.23
CA ARG A 120 0.53 -1.25 24.48
C ARG A 120 -0.77 -1.58 23.75
N SER A 121 -1.90 -1.43 24.43
CA SER A 121 -3.23 -1.62 23.84
C SER A 121 -3.47 -0.64 22.67
N GLN A 122 -3.00 0.61 22.82
CA GLN A 122 -3.07 1.60 21.74
C GLN A 122 -2.25 1.17 20.53
N TRP A 123 -1.01 0.72 20.70
CA TRP A 123 -0.17 0.25 19.58
C TRP A 123 -0.80 -0.93 18.84
N GLU A 124 -1.29 -1.93 19.58
CA GLU A 124 -1.97 -3.08 18.98
C GLU A 124 -3.19 -2.66 18.16
N THR A 125 -4.01 -1.75 18.73
CA THR A 125 -5.17 -1.19 18.04
C THR A 125 -4.77 -0.42 16.77
N THR A 126 -3.73 0.41 16.86
CA THR A 126 -3.23 1.19 15.72
C THR A 126 -2.72 0.27 14.61
N TYR A 127 -1.92 -0.75 14.91
CA TYR A 127 -1.43 -1.68 13.88
C TYR A 127 -2.55 -2.53 13.28
N TYR A 128 -3.46 -3.01 14.12
CA TYR A 128 -4.61 -3.80 13.69
C TYR A 128 -5.48 -3.06 12.69
N LEU A 129 -5.64 -1.74 12.84
CA LEU A 129 -6.41 -0.92 11.92
C LEU A 129 -5.59 -0.42 10.72
N THR A 130 -4.34 0.00 10.94
CA THR A 130 -3.53 0.66 9.91
C THR A 130 -3.06 -0.32 8.83
N VAL A 131 -2.64 -1.53 9.21
CA VAL A 131 -2.14 -2.54 8.26
C VAL A 131 -3.20 -2.88 7.20
N PRO A 132 -4.41 -3.37 7.53
CA PRO A 132 -5.41 -3.74 6.51
C PRO A 132 -5.85 -2.54 5.66
N VAL A 133 -5.94 -1.34 6.25
CA VAL A 133 -6.24 -0.11 5.50
C VAL A 133 -5.15 0.18 4.47
N THR A 134 -3.86 0.13 4.86
CA THR A 134 -2.75 0.32 3.89
C THR A 134 -2.72 -0.78 2.83
N GLN A 135 -3.09 -2.01 3.18
CA GLN A 135 -3.17 -3.11 2.22
C GLN A 135 -4.24 -2.83 1.15
N LEU A 136 -5.44 -2.46 1.59
CA LEU A 136 -6.56 -2.14 0.69
C LEU A 136 -6.23 -0.93 -0.19
N LEU A 137 -5.71 0.15 0.40
CA LEU A 137 -5.32 1.35 -0.36
C LEU A 137 -4.22 1.05 -1.37
N GLY A 138 -3.20 0.26 -0.99
CA GLY A 138 -2.12 -0.15 -1.89
C GLY A 138 -2.65 -0.98 -3.07
N LEU A 139 -3.55 -1.92 -2.82
CA LEU A 139 -4.16 -2.74 -3.87
C LEU A 139 -5.03 -1.90 -4.81
N LEU A 140 -5.89 -1.04 -4.27
CA LEU A 140 -6.73 -0.14 -5.06
C LEU A 140 -5.88 0.85 -5.88
N ALA A 141 -4.79 1.37 -5.31
CA ALA A 141 -3.86 2.25 -6.02
C ALA A 141 -3.15 1.53 -7.17
N ALA A 142 -2.64 0.31 -6.94
CA ALA A 142 -1.99 -0.47 -7.99
C ALA A 142 -2.95 -0.87 -9.11
N ALA A 143 -4.17 -1.31 -8.76
CA ALA A 143 -5.20 -1.70 -9.72
C ALA A 143 -5.68 -0.49 -10.55
N SER A 144 -6.00 0.63 -9.90
CA SER A 144 -6.39 1.86 -10.60
C SER A 144 -5.25 2.39 -11.49
N GLN A 145 -4.00 2.31 -11.05
CA GLN A 145 -2.85 2.67 -11.89
C GLN A 145 -2.76 1.80 -13.16
N ALA A 146 -2.96 0.48 -13.06
CA ALA A 146 -2.96 -0.40 -14.22
C ALA A 146 -4.12 -0.07 -15.18
N ILE A 147 -5.33 0.18 -14.64
CA ILE A 147 -6.51 0.58 -15.42
C ILE A 147 -6.26 1.91 -16.14
N LEU A 148 -5.72 2.93 -15.47
CA LEU A 148 -5.45 4.22 -16.09
C LEU A 148 -4.40 4.13 -17.20
N ILE A 149 -3.35 3.33 -17.02
CA ILE A 149 -2.35 3.09 -18.07
C ILE A 149 -3.00 2.39 -19.26
N PHE A 150 -3.87 1.41 -19.02
CA PHE A 150 -4.63 0.73 -20.07
C PHE A 150 -5.58 1.69 -20.82
N LEU A 151 -6.35 2.51 -20.11
CA LEU A 151 -7.22 3.53 -20.72
C LEU A 151 -6.42 4.54 -21.54
N THR A 152 -5.27 4.98 -21.03
CA THR A 152 -4.36 5.88 -21.77
C THR A 152 -3.85 5.23 -23.05
N LEU A 153 -3.52 3.93 -22.99
CA LEU A 153 -3.12 3.15 -24.16
C LEU A 153 -4.25 3.08 -25.20
N VAL A 154 -5.49 2.79 -24.78
CA VAL A 154 -6.65 2.77 -25.69
C VAL A 154 -6.88 4.14 -26.33
N MET A 155 -6.83 5.24 -25.55
CA MET A 155 -6.97 6.59 -26.10
C MET A 155 -5.92 6.90 -27.17
N ILE A 156 -4.67 6.49 -26.94
CA ILE A 156 -3.56 6.74 -27.86
C ILE A 156 -3.65 5.85 -29.11
N LEU A 157 -4.17 4.62 -28.98
CA LEU A 157 -4.49 3.75 -30.12
C LEU A 157 -5.58 4.37 -31.00
N VAL A 158 -6.65 4.92 -30.41
CA VAL A 158 -7.72 5.60 -31.15
C VAL A 158 -7.19 6.85 -31.87
N ALA A 159 -6.29 7.60 -31.22
CA ALA A 159 -5.66 8.78 -31.81
C ALA A 159 -4.57 8.46 -32.85
N GLN A 160 -4.25 7.18 -33.08
CA GLN A 160 -3.17 6.72 -33.97
C GLN A 160 -1.81 7.39 -33.70
N ALA A 161 -1.56 7.80 -32.46
CA ALA A 161 -0.38 8.59 -32.13
C ALA A 161 0.87 7.70 -31.97
N PRO A 162 2.06 8.18 -32.40
CA PRO A 162 3.31 7.46 -32.19
C PRO A 162 3.64 7.40 -30.69
N GLY A 163 3.96 6.22 -30.16
CA GLY A 163 4.27 6.02 -28.74
C GLY A 163 3.63 4.78 -28.09
N VAL A 164 2.77 4.07 -28.83
CA VAL A 164 2.09 2.83 -28.38
C VAL A 164 3.07 1.82 -27.80
N ALA A 165 4.21 1.57 -28.44
CA ALA A 165 5.20 0.58 -27.99
C ALA A 165 5.79 0.87 -26.59
N HIS A 166 5.95 2.15 -26.23
CA HIS A 166 6.42 2.51 -24.90
C HIS A 166 5.32 2.36 -23.85
N LEU A 167 4.07 2.62 -24.22
CA LEU A 167 2.92 2.47 -23.34
C LEU A 167 2.58 1.00 -23.07
N THR A 168 2.64 0.13 -24.08
CA THR A 168 2.46 -1.33 -23.87
C THR A 168 3.54 -1.87 -22.95
N ARG A 169 4.80 -1.43 -23.10
CA ARG A 169 5.86 -1.79 -22.16
C ARG A 169 5.57 -1.28 -20.75
N SER A 170 5.05 -0.06 -20.60
CA SER A 170 4.66 0.47 -19.29
C SER A 170 3.48 -0.29 -18.67
N LEU A 171 2.53 -0.74 -19.49
CA LEU A 171 1.40 -1.55 -19.07
C LEU A 171 1.88 -2.91 -18.55
N ASN A 172 2.81 -3.56 -19.25
CA ASN A 172 3.39 -4.82 -18.78
C ASN A 172 4.06 -4.68 -17.41
N TRP A 173 4.82 -3.60 -17.18
CA TRP A 173 5.39 -3.33 -15.87
C TRP A 173 4.33 -3.01 -14.80
N ALA A 174 3.25 -2.33 -15.15
CA ALA A 174 2.12 -2.09 -14.25
C ALA A 174 1.38 -3.39 -13.87
N VAL A 175 1.23 -4.32 -14.83
CA VAL A 175 0.65 -5.65 -14.57
C VAL A 175 1.57 -6.47 -13.66
N ILE A 176 2.90 -6.43 -13.87
CA ILE A 176 3.86 -7.05 -12.95
C ILE A 176 3.74 -6.44 -11.56
N LEU A 177 3.63 -5.11 -11.45
CA LEU A 177 3.43 -4.42 -10.17
C LEU A 177 2.13 -4.87 -9.49
N LEU A 178 1.02 -4.93 -10.23
CA LEU A 178 -0.26 -5.41 -9.73
C LEU A 178 -0.16 -6.86 -9.24
N PHE A 179 0.52 -7.72 -10.00
CA PHE A 179 0.80 -9.10 -9.62
C PHE A 179 1.64 -9.18 -8.33
N MET A 180 2.64 -8.32 -8.17
CA MET A 180 3.46 -8.29 -6.94
C MET A 180 2.68 -7.78 -5.72
N VAL A 181 1.80 -6.81 -5.90
CA VAL A 181 0.98 -6.21 -4.83
C VAL A 181 -0.16 -7.13 -4.39
N LEU A 182 -0.62 -8.02 -5.28
CA LEU A 182 -1.68 -8.98 -4.98
C LEU A 182 -1.29 -9.89 -3.80
N PRO A 183 -2.17 -10.02 -2.79
CA PRO A 183 -1.96 -10.90 -1.65
C PRO A 183 -2.28 -12.36 -2.03
N TRP A 184 -1.36 -13.02 -2.75
CA TRP A 184 -1.50 -14.40 -3.26
C TRP A 184 -1.96 -15.42 -2.22
N GLN A 185 -1.65 -15.18 -0.96
CA GLN A 185 -1.93 -16.08 0.15
C GLN A 185 -3.42 -16.22 0.46
N TYR A 186 -4.23 -15.19 0.15
CA TYR A 186 -5.69 -15.30 0.28
C TYR A 186 -6.31 -16.18 -0.81
N PHE A 187 -5.64 -16.28 -1.97
CA PHE A 187 -6.11 -17.09 -3.09
C PHE A 187 -5.59 -18.53 -3.02
N PHE A 188 -4.36 -18.70 -2.54
CA PHE A 188 -3.65 -19.97 -2.55
C PHE A 188 -3.04 -20.26 -1.18
N HIS A 189 -3.67 -21.17 -0.43
CA HIS A 189 -3.11 -21.66 0.82
C HIS A 189 -1.77 -22.37 0.56
N GLY A 190 -0.68 -21.89 1.19
CA GLY A 190 0.65 -22.48 1.05
C GLY A 190 1.48 -21.95 -0.12
N PHE A 191 1.03 -20.92 -0.84
CA PHE A 191 1.81 -20.34 -1.91
C PHE A 191 3.12 -19.71 -1.38
N PRO A 192 4.29 -20.06 -1.92
CA PRO A 192 5.57 -19.67 -1.35
C PRO A 192 5.94 -18.21 -1.64
N ILE A 193 5.27 -17.58 -2.61
CA ILE A 193 5.55 -16.20 -3.00
C ILE A 193 4.59 -15.28 -2.24
N PRO A 194 5.10 -14.53 -1.27
CA PRO A 194 4.28 -13.57 -0.56
C PRO A 194 4.02 -12.34 -1.43
N GLY A 195 2.82 -11.77 -1.30
CA GLY A 195 2.57 -10.43 -1.83
C GLY A 195 3.48 -9.40 -1.15
N VAL A 196 3.70 -8.27 -1.81
CA VAL A 196 4.45 -7.13 -1.27
C VAL A 196 3.81 -6.60 0.00
N LEU A 197 2.47 -6.62 0.05
CA LEU A 197 1.70 -6.12 1.17
C LEU A 197 1.40 -7.26 2.16
N TYR A 198 1.91 -7.17 3.38
CA TYR A 198 1.75 -8.21 4.40
C TYR A 198 0.53 -7.99 5.30
N SER A 199 -0.08 -9.07 5.77
CA SER A 199 -1.19 -9.01 6.73
C SER A 199 -0.67 -8.96 8.17
N TRP A 200 -1.46 -8.38 9.07
CA TRP A 200 -1.12 -8.32 10.50
C TRP A 200 -0.94 -9.71 11.14
N HIS A 201 -1.84 -10.65 10.83
CA HIS A 201 -1.77 -12.01 11.35
C HIS A 201 -0.49 -12.73 10.92
N GLU A 202 -0.07 -12.52 9.67
CA GLU A 202 1.13 -13.14 9.16
C GLU A 202 2.40 -12.53 9.76
N LEU A 203 2.42 -11.21 9.93
CA LEU A 203 3.50 -10.51 10.62
C LEU A 203 3.65 -11.07 12.04
N LEU A 204 2.55 -11.18 12.80
CA LEU A 204 2.56 -11.74 14.15
C LEU A 204 3.02 -13.21 14.17
N HIS A 205 2.52 -14.04 13.24
CA HIS A 205 2.92 -15.44 13.16
C HIS A 205 4.42 -15.58 12.87
N THR A 206 4.92 -14.80 11.92
CA THR A 206 6.34 -14.81 11.53
C THR A 206 7.23 -14.28 12.66
N MET A 207 6.83 -13.20 13.32
CA MET A 207 7.55 -12.65 14.46
C MET A 207 7.53 -13.60 15.65
N GLY A 208 6.40 -14.25 15.93
CA GLY A 208 6.30 -15.29 16.97
C GLY A 208 7.32 -16.40 16.74
N LEU A 209 7.40 -16.93 15.52
CA LEU A 209 8.38 -17.98 15.18
C LEU A 209 9.84 -17.52 15.35
N VAL A 210 10.15 -16.25 15.04
CA VAL A 210 11.52 -15.72 15.17
C VAL A 210 11.90 -15.41 16.61
N TYR A 211 10.99 -14.82 17.39
CA TYR A 211 11.28 -14.35 18.74
C TYR A 211 11.11 -15.43 19.82
N LEU A 212 10.30 -16.47 19.59
CA LEU A 212 10.11 -17.55 20.56
C LEU A 212 11.35 -18.45 20.69
N LEU A 213 12.20 -18.54 19.66
CA LEU A 213 13.46 -19.27 19.76
C LEU A 213 14.50 -18.37 20.42
N SER A 214 14.72 -18.63 21.70
CA SER A 214 15.69 -17.94 22.55
C SER A 214 17.07 -17.80 21.87
N PRO A 215 17.77 -16.66 22.04
CA PRO A 215 19.03 -16.34 21.35
C PRO A 215 20.21 -17.30 21.61
N GLY A 216 20.02 -18.37 22.38
CA GLY A 216 21.01 -19.42 22.63
C GLY A 216 20.86 -20.71 21.81
N HIS A 217 19.70 -20.96 21.19
CA HIS A 217 19.55 -22.07 20.24
C HIS A 217 19.66 -21.49 18.83
N GLY A 218 20.82 -21.72 18.19
CA GLY A 218 21.18 -21.14 16.90
C GLY A 218 20.15 -21.42 15.82
N ILE A 219 19.19 -20.51 15.64
CA ILE A 219 18.34 -20.50 14.45
C ILE A 219 19.29 -20.37 13.27
N PRO A 220 19.19 -21.24 12.24
CA PRO A 220 19.98 -21.09 11.04
C PRO A 220 19.84 -19.67 10.48
N PHE A 221 20.89 -19.15 9.88
CA PHE A 221 20.90 -17.80 9.30
C PHE A 221 19.82 -17.62 8.22
N VAL A 222 19.48 -18.72 7.53
CA VAL A 222 18.60 -18.72 6.34
C VAL A 222 17.17 -18.23 6.64
N PRO A 223 16.42 -18.75 7.64
CA PRO A 223 15.08 -18.21 7.96
C PRO A 223 15.09 -16.73 8.36
N ARG A 224 16.12 -16.27 9.07
CA ARG A 224 16.24 -14.85 9.45
C ARG A 224 16.39 -13.97 8.20
N LEU A 225 17.24 -14.40 7.26
CA LEU A 225 17.44 -13.69 6.00
C LEU A 225 16.17 -13.70 5.15
N LEU A 226 15.47 -14.83 5.04
CA LEU A 226 14.22 -14.95 4.27
C LEU A 226 13.14 -13.99 4.76
N ILE A 227 13.03 -13.81 6.08
CA ILE A 227 12.06 -12.89 6.68
C ILE A 227 12.40 -11.44 6.35
N VAL A 228 13.67 -11.04 6.50
CA VAL A 228 14.08 -9.67 6.14
C VAL A 228 13.94 -9.42 4.63
N ALA A 229 14.38 -10.36 3.80
CA ALA A 229 14.22 -10.30 2.35
C ALA A 229 12.74 -10.17 1.97
N ARG A 230 11.86 -10.83 2.71
CA ARG A 230 10.43 -10.77 2.48
C ARG A 230 9.81 -9.41 2.80
N TYR A 231 10.03 -8.90 4.02
CA TYR A 231 9.35 -7.69 4.49
C TYR A 231 10.05 -6.39 4.09
N VAL A 232 11.29 -6.46 3.62
CA VAL A 232 12.05 -5.29 3.15
C VAL A 232 12.40 -5.43 1.68
N GLY A 233 12.91 -6.59 1.26
CA GLY A 233 13.35 -6.81 -0.12
C GLY A 233 12.20 -6.74 -1.13
N TRP A 234 11.09 -7.44 -0.91
CA TRP A 234 9.94 -7.39 -1.84
C TRP A 234 9.33 -5.98 -1.98
N PRO A 235 9.05 -5.24 -0.89
CA PRO A 235 8.68 -3.82 -0.96
C PRO A 235 9.66 -2.97 -1.74
N MET A 236 10.96 -3.10 -1.49
CA MET A 236 11.98 -2.34 -2.23
C MET A 236 11.97 -2.68 -3.72
N LEU A 237 11.80 -3.95 -4.08
CA LEU A 237 11.65 -4.36 -5.47
C LEU A 237 10.40 -3.76 -6.12
N ALA A 238 9.26 -3.75 -5.41
CA ALA A 238 8.03 -3.13 -5.90
C ALA A 238 8.20 -1.63 -6.14
N MET A 239 8.96 -0.94 -5.30
CA MET A 239 9.29 0.48 -5.46
C MET A 239 10.13 0.73 -6.71
N VAL A 240 11.10 -0.14 -6.99
CA VAL A 240 11.88 -0.09 -8.24
C VAL A 240 10.98 -0.33 -9.45
N VAL A 241 10.12 -1.35 -9.41
CA VAL A 241 9.17 -1.64 -10.50
C VAL A 241 8.21 -0.47 -10.74
N MET A 242 7.71 0.14 -9.67
CA MET A 242 6.87 1.33 -9.73
C MET A 242 7.60 2.52 -10.37
N LEU A 243 8.87 2.76 -10.00
CA LEU A 243 9.69 3.82 -10.60
C LEU A 243 9.94 3.57 -12.10
N VAL A 244 10.27 2.34 -12.49
CA VAL A 244 10.43 1.95 -13.90
C VAL A 244 9.12 2.16 -14.67
N THR A 245 7.99 1.76 -14.09
CA THR A 245 6.66 2.00 -14.67
C THR A 245 6.40 3.50 -14.84
N ALA A 246 6.80 4.31 -13.86
CA ALA A 246 6.65 5.76 -13.87
C ALA A 246 7.40 6.42 -15.04
N GLU A 247 8.68 6.07 -15.22
CA GLU A 247 9.55 6.58 -16.27
C GLU A 247 9.11 6.13 -17.67
N ARG A 248 8.76 4.84 -17.84
CA ARG A 248 8.35 4.30 -19.15
C ARG A 248 7.08 4.95 -19.67
N PHE A 249 6.11 5.17 -18.79
CA PHE A 249 4.90 5.90 -19.15
C PHE A 249 5.18 7.38 -19.48
N ARG A 250 6.07 8.04 -18.73
CA ARG A 250 6.49 9.42 -19.02
C ARG A 250 7.13 9.52 -20.40
N ALA A 251 7.94 8.54 -20.79
CA ALA A 251 8.51 8.45 -22.13
C ALA A 251 7.41 8.27 -23.20
N GLY A 252 6.48 7.32 -23.00
CA GLY A 252 5.39 7.07 -23.94
C GLY A 252 4.48 8.28 -24.17
N THR A 253 4.10 8.97 -23.09
CA THR A 253 3.27 10.19 -23.15
C THR A 253 3.98 11.37 -23.80
N ARG A 254 5.30 11.53 -23.60
CA ARG A 254 6.09 12.59 -24.26
C ARG A 254 6.13 12.40 -25.78
N LEU A 255 6.28 11.18 -26.26
CA LEU A 255 6.29 10.88 -27.69
C LEU A 255 4.92 11.13 -28.33
N ALA A 256 3.84 10.75 -27.64
CA ALA A 256 2.48 10.97 -28.13
C ALA A 256 2.13 12.45 -28.29
N ILE A 257 2.61 13.33 -27.39
CA ILE A 257 2.33 14.77 -27.44
C ILE A 257 3.30 15.52 -28.38
N GLY A 258 4.56 15.09 -28.46
CA GLY A 258 5.61 15.85 -29.14
C GLY A 258 5.48 15.90 -30.67
N HIS A 259 4.94 14.85 -31.29
CA HIS A 259 4.91 14.72 -32.76
C HIS A 259 3.91 15.66 -33.48
N PRO A 260 2.63 15.77 -33.06
CA PRO A 260 1.65 16.60 -33.77
C PRO A 260 1.87 18.11 -33.55
N LEU A 261 2.40 18.50 -32.39
CA LEU A 261 2.72 19.91 -32.12
C LEU A 261 3.90 20.39 -32.96
N GLN A 262 4.89 19.55 -33.26
CA GLN A 262 5.98 19.93 -34.15
C GLN A 262 5.53 20.10 -35.60
N SER A 263 4.57 19.31 -36.09
CA SER A 263 3.99 19.52 -37.43
C SER A 263 3.10 20.77 -37.52
N MET A 264 2.45 21.18 -36.42
CA MET A 264 1.66 22.41 -36.37
C MET A 264 2.51 23.66 -36.09
N MET A 265 3.58 23.53 -35.29
CA MET A 265 4.51 24.62 -34.95
C MET A 265 5.62 24.81 -35.96
N ARG A 266 5.80 23.92 -36.95
CA ARG A 266 6.48 24.30 -38.19
C ARG A 266 5.46 25.18 -38.89
N PRO A 267 5.48 26.52 -38.71
CA PRO A 267 4.60 27.36 -39.49
C PRO A 267 5.02 27.02 -40.90
N GLY A 268 4.06 26.67 -41.77
CA GLY A 268 4.38 26.36 -43.15
C GLY A 268 5.45 27.35 -43.57
N SER A 269 6.60 26.86 -44.02
CA SER A 269 7.43 27.66 -44.90
C SER A 269 6.52 27.89 -46.09
N ILE A 270 5.58 28.83 -45.93
CA ILE A 270 4.83 29.47 -46.97
C ILE A 270 5.97 29.90 -47.84
N ALA A 271 6.08 29.14 -48.92
CA ALA A 271 6.90 29.40 -50.07
C ALA A 271 7.37 30.85 -49.99
N SER A 272 8.62 31.03 -49.58
CA SER A 272 9.40 32.07 -50.21
C SER A 272 9.57 31.59 -51.65
N GLY A 273 8.46 31.64 -52.40
CA GLY A 273 8.43 31.84 -53.82
C GLY A 273 8.97 33.25 -54.01
N ALA A 274 10.27 33.40 -53.75
CA ALA A 274 11.07 34.31 -54.54
C ALA A 274 10.99 33.74 -55.96
N THR A 275 9.97 34.20 -56.68
CA THR A 275 9.86 34.14 -58.12
C THR A 275 11.19 34.63 -58.68
N ARG A 276 12.09 33.69 -58.96
CA ARG A 276 13.33 33.99 -59.67
C ARG A 276 12.94 34.11 -61.14
N PRO A 277 13.03 35.30 -61.76
CA PRO A 277 12.63 35.46 -63.15
C PRO A 277 13.57 34.63 -64.01
N ASN A 278 12.95 33.73 -64.76
CA ASN A 278 13.56 32.91 -65.78
C ASN A 278 14.13 33.81 -66.88
N THR A 279 15.45 33.96 -66.92
CA THR A 279 16.19 34.47 -68.07
C THR A 279 17.32 33.48 -68.35
N GLY A 280 17.11 32.59 -69.32
CA GLY A 280 18.22 31.91 -70.00
C GLY A 280 18.94 32.87 -70.96
N PRO A 281 19.92 32.42 -71.77
CA PRO A 281 20.34 31.03 -72.00
C PRO A 281 21.88 30.79 -72.04
N ALA A 282 22.22 29.51 -72.21
CA ALA A 282 23.43 28.96 -72.87
C ALA A 282 24.77 28.92 -72.11
N GLY A 283 25.29 27.68 -71.99
CA GLY A 283 26.73 27.41 -72.08
C GLY A 283 27.36 26.75 -70.86
N SER A 284 27.48 25.41 -70.88
CA SER A 284 28.78 24.71 -70.84
C SER A 284 28.64 23.29 -70.23
N PRO A 285 29.17 22.23 -70.88
CA PRO A 285 29.26 20.90 -70.31
C PRO A 285 30.52 20.80 -69.45
N GLY A 286 30.36 20.56 -68.14
CA GLY A 286 31.49 20.54 -67.21
C GLY A 286 31.30 19.58 -66.04
N VAL A 287 31.77 18.35 -66.25
CA VAL A 287 32.46 17.49 -65.28
C VAL A 287 31.81 17.34 -63.90
N GLY A 288 31.15 16.20 -63.70
CA GLY A 288 30.63 15.78 -62.41
C GLY A 288 31.73 15.45 -61.39
N PRO A 289 31.54 15.76 -60.10
CA PRO A 289 32.42 15.28 -59.04
C PRO A 289 32.13 13.81 -58.69
N PRO A 290 33.16 13.03 -58.35
CA PRO A 290 33.03 11.61 -58.04
C PRO A 290 32.22 11.38 -56.76
N SER A 291 31.34 10.39 -56.83
CA SER A 291 30.57 9.88 -55.70
C SER A 291 31.49 9.37 -54.58
N PRO A 292 31.29 9.79 -53.31
CA PRO A 292 31.99 9.18 -52.19
C PRO A 292 31.46 7.77 -51.95
N SER A 293 32.31 6.79 -52.22
CA SER A 293 32.13 5.37 -51.89
C SER A 293 31.82 5.20 -50.41
N THR A 294 30.63 4.70 -50.11
CA THR A 294 30.22 4.32 -48.76
C THR A 294 30.90 2.99 -48.37
N PRO A 295 31.63 2.88 -47.25
CA PRO A 295 32.23 1.62 -46.83
C PRO A 295 31.17 0.62 -46.32
N PRO A 296 31.43 -0.70 -46.46
CA PRO A 296 30.51 -1.75 -46.06
C PRO A 296 30.32 -1.78 -44.54
N ARG A 297 29.07 -1.65 -44.09
CA ARG A 297 28.67 -1.72 -42.68
C ARG A 297 28.70 -3.19 -42.25
N SER A 298 29.79 -3.60 -41.61
CA SER A 298 29.97 -4.90 -40.98
C SER A 298 28.87 -5.16 -39.94
N GLY A 299 28.16 -6.27 -40.10
CA GLY A 299 27.13 -6.73 -39.18
C GLY A 299 27.68 -7.02 -37.79
N LEU A 300 26.99 -6.51 -36.77
CA LEU A 300 27.14 -6.98 -35.40
C LEU A 300 25.94 -7.86 -35.09
N LYS A 301 26.19 -9.18 -35.03
CA LYS A 301 25.28 -10.16 -34.45
C LYS A 301 25.34 -10.02 -32.92
N LEU A 302 24.18 -9.93 -32.28
CA LEU A 302 23.96 -10.30 -30.88
C LEU A 302 22.52 -10.81 -30.76
#